data_AF-A0A535VZW4-F1
#
_entry.id   AF-A0A535VZW4-F1
#
_cell.length_a   1.000
_cell.length_b   1.000
_cell.length_c   1.000
_cell.angle_alpha   90.00
_cell.angle_beta   90.00
_cell.angle_gamma   90.00
#
_symmetry.space_group_name_H-M   'P 1'
#
loop_
_entity.id
_entity.type
_entity.pdbx_description
1 polymer ?
#
loop_
_entity_poly.entity_id
_entity_poly.type
_entity_poly.pdbx_seq_one_letter_code
_entity_poly.pdbx_strand_id
1 'polypeptide(L)'
;MVRVRDAKPEELAPKPRKPRALSPRQLAIKRREATLDKVLNELGAGPASWIKKIELEDNEKLVTIRAAVARQIKASGSTVNLGVRNGAIYLSRGPIPGGRGGRRKKSA
;
A
#
# COMPACT_ATOMS: atom_id res chain seq x y z
N MET A 1 12.91 -52.51 -25.55
CA MET A 1 14.07 -52.86 -24.71
C MET A 1 14.25 -51.78 -23.66
N VAL A 2 14.21 -52.13 -22.37
CA VAL A 2 14.32 -51.16 -21.27
C VAL A 2 15.77 -51.10 -20.80
N ARG A 3 16.31 -49.91 -20.54
CA ARG A 3 17.63 -49.69 -19.96
C ARG A 3 17.48 -49.15 -18.54
N VAL A 4 18.17 -49.78 -17.60
CA VAL A 4 18.15 -49.44 -16.16
C VAL A 4 19.55 -48.98 -15.75
N ARG A 5 19.64 -47.90 -14.97
CA ARG A 5 20.88 -47.37 -14.39
C ARG A 5 20.62 -46.83 -12.98
N ASP A 6 21.66 -46.73 -12.17
CA ASP A 6 21.60 -46.11 -10.86
C ASP A 6 21.34 -44.60 -10.97
N ALA A 7 20.41 -44.10 -10.17
CA ALA A 7 20.05 -42.68 -10.10
C ALA A 7 20.81 -42.00 -8.96
N LYS A 8 21.34 -40.79 -9.22
CA LYS A 8 21.92 -39.95 -8.15
C LYS A 8 20.79 -39.30 -7.33
N PRO A 9 20.95 -39.10 -6.02
CA PRO A 9 19.94 -38.45 -5.17
C PRO A 9 19.51 -37.05 -5.67
N GLU A 10 20.43 -36.33 -6.33
CA GLU A 10 20.18 -35.02 -6.95
C GLU A 10 19.13 -35.07 -8.08
N GLU A 11 19.00 -36.21 -8.77
CA GLU A 11 17.99 -36.42 -9.83
C GLU A 11 16.57 -36.56 -9.24
N LEU A 12 16.46 -36.89 -7.96
CA LEU A 12 15.21 -37.00 -7.22
C LEU A 12 14.81 -35.68 -6.55
N ALA A 13 15.72 -34.69 -6.51
CA ALA A 13 15.44 -33.41 -5.88
C ALA A 13 14.34 -32.66 -6.66
N PRO A 14 13.26 -32.22 -5.99
CA PRO A 14 12.19 -31.50 -6.66
C PRO A 14 12.73 -30.20 -7.25
N LYS A 15 12.54 -30.01 -8.57
CA LYS A 15 12.99 -28.78 -9.24
C LYS A 15 12.36 -27.56 -8.55
N PRO A 16 13.14 -26.48 -8.33
CA PRO A 16 12.61 -25.27 -7.73
C PRO A 16 11.45 -24.73 -8.58
N ARG A 17 10.31 -24.49 -7.94
CA ARG A 17 9.12 -23.95 -8.61
C ARG A 17 9.46 -22.56 -9.13
N LYS A 18 9.28 -22.34 -10.43
CA LYS A 18 9.45 -21.00 -11.03
C LYS A 18 8.49 -20.01 -10.33
N PRO A 19 8.96 -18.82 -9.93
CA PRO A 19 8.08 -17.81 -9.38
C PRO A 19 7.04 -17.43 -10.43
N ARG A 20 5.76 -17.45 -10.04
CA ARG A 20 4.67 -17.06 -10.95
C ARG A 20 4.76 -15.56 -11.21
N ALA A 21 4.58 -15.17 -12.48
CA ALA A 21 4.41 -13.77 -12.83
C ALA A 21 3.20 -13.20 -12.06
N LEU A 22 3.32 -11.97 -11.58
CA LEU A 22 2.22 -11.28 -10.91
C LEU A 22 1.08 -11.04 -11.91
N SER A 23 -0.14 -11.30 -11.46
CA SER A 23 -1.33 -10.95 -12.24
C SER A 23 -1.42 -9.42 -12.44
N PRO A 24 -2.09 -8.94 -13.49
CA PRO A 24 -2.30 -7.50 -13.72
C PRO A 24 -2.86 -6.77 -12.50
N ARG A 25 -3.78 -7.42 -11.77
CA ARG A 25 -4.35 -6.89 -10.53
C ARG A 25 -3.31 -6.74 -9.41
N GLN A 26 -2.42 -7.72 -9.25
CA GLN A 26 -1.34 -7.65 -8.25
C GLN A 26 -0.33 -6.56 -8.60
N LEU A 27 -0.02 -6.38 -9.89
CA LEU A 27 0.84 -5.28 -10.34
C LEU A 27 0.20 -3.90 -10.04
N ALA A 28 -1.10 -3.75 -10.30
CA ALA A 28 -1.82 -2.51 -9.97
C ALA A 28 -1.79 -2.20 -8.46
N ILE A 29 -2.00 -3.22 -7.61
CA ILE A 29 -1.89 -3.07 -6.14
C ILE A 29 -0.48 -2.61 -5.75
N LYS A 30 0.56 -3.26 -6.28
CA LYS A 30 1.95 -2.93 -5.95
C LYS A 30 2.32 -1.51 -6.39
N ARG A 31 1.87 -1.08 -7.58
CA ARG A 31 2.08 0.29 -8.06
C ARG A 31 1.42 1.31 -7.13
N ARG A 32 0.18 1.05 -6.71
CA ARG A 32 -0.53 1.91 -5.78
C ARG A 32 0.17 2.01 -4.43
N GLU A 33 0.61 0.89 -3.86
CA GLU A 33 1.33 0.86 -2.59
C GLU A 33 2.62 1.67 -2.67
N ALA A 34 3.41 1.52 -3.74
CA ALA A 34 4.62 2.30 -3.97
C ALA A 34 4.34 3.81 -4.05
N THR A 35 3.27 4.22 -4.74
CA THR A 35 2.87 5.63 -4.82
C THR A 35 2.47 6.17 -3.44
N LEU A 36 1.71 5.40 -2.67
CA LEU A 36 1.29 5.78 -1.32
C LEU A 36 2.48 5.93 -0.37
N ASP A 37 3.45 5.01 -0.44
CA ASP A 37 4.69 5.10 0.33
C ASP A 37 5.47 6.37 0.04
N LYS A 38 5.59 6.72 -1.24
CA LYS A 38 6.25 7.97 -1.63
C LYS A 38 5.53 9.19 -1.03
N VAL A 39 4.19 9.22 -1.12
CA VAL A 39 3.38 10.33 -0.56
C VAL A 39 3.54 10.41 0.96
N LEU A 40 3.53 9.28 1.66
CA LEU A 40 3.71 9.24 3.12
C LEU A 40 5.12 9.70 3.53
N ASN A 41 6.14 9.29 2.80
CA ASN A 41 7.52 9.74 3.03
C ASN A 41 7.68 11.24 2.78
N GLU A 42 7.10 11.77 1.71
CA GLU A 42 7.08 13.23 1.44
C GLU A 42 6.40 14.01 2.56
N LEU A 43 5.26 13.53 3.06
CA LEU A 43 4.56 14.14 4.18
C LEU A 43 5.33 14.01 5.50
N GLY A 44 6.08 12.92 5.68
CA GLY A 44 6.94 12.68 6.83
C GLY A 44 8.13 13.64 6.89
N ALA A 45 8.80 13.86 5.76
CA ALA A 45 9.95 14.75 5.64
C ALA A 45 9.56 16.23 5.57
N GLY A 46 8.36 16.55 5.11
CA GLY A 46 7.88 17.92 4.92
C GLY A 46 7.27 18.57 6.17
N PRO A 47 6.94 19.88 6.09
CA PRO A 47 6.18 20.60 7.12
C PRO A 47 4.85 19.92 7.48
N ALA A 48 4.45 20.02 8.75
CA ALA A 48 3.21 19.40 9.21
C ALA A 48 1.93 20.00 8.58
N SER A 49 2.01 21.24 8.09
CA SER A 49 0.91 21.93 7.42
C SER A 49 0.66 21.45 5.98
N TRP A 50 1.54 20.62 5.41
CA TRP A 50 1.33 20.11 4.06
C TRP A 50 0.12 19.19 3.99
N ILE A 51 -0.70 19.43 2.97
CA ILE A 51 -1.86 18.62 2.64
C ILE A 51 -1.65 18.11 1.23
N LYS A 52 -1.67 16.78 1.07
CA LYS A 52 -1.61 16.12 -0.23
C LYS A 52 -2.99 15.59 -0.58
N LYS A 53 -3.46 15.87 -1.79
CA LYS A 53 -4.71 15.34 -2.34
C LYS A 53 -4.38 14.10 -3.18
N ILE A 54 -5.10 13.02 -2.94
CA ILE A 54 -5.09 11.79 -3.73
C ILE A 54 -6.40 11.78 -4.51
N GLU A 55 -6.28 12.01 -5.80
CA GLU A 55 -7.36 11.87 -6.77
C GLU A 55 -7.47 10.42 -7.21
N LEU A 56 -8.69 10.01 -7.55
CA LEU A 56 -8.94 8.65 -8.02
C LEU A 56 -8.89 8.63 -9.54
N GLU A 57 -8.27 7.58 -10.07
CA GLU A 57 -8.37 7.25 -11.48
C GLU A 57 -9.76 6.69 -11.80
N ASP A 58 -10.18 6.78 -13.06
CA ASP A 58 -11.55 6.47 -13.54
C ASP A 58 -12.06 5.06 -13.18
N ASN A 59 -11.16 4.12 -12.89
CA ASN A 59 -11.49 2.74 -12.55
C ASN A 59 -11.25 2.38 -11.07
N GLU A 60 -10.91 3.36 -10.24
CA GLU A 60 -10.62 3.14 -8.83
C GLU A 60 -11.80 3.59 -7.94
N LYS A 61 -12.24 2.69 -7.06
CA LYS A 61 -13.28 3.01 -6.08
C LYS A 61 -12.66 3.70 -4.87
N LEU A 62 -13.31 4.77 -4.39
CA LEU A 62 -12.93 5.53 -3.18
C LEU A 62 -12.69 4.62 -1.97
N VAL A 63 -13.56 3.64 -1.78
CA VAL A 63 -13.46 2.66 -0.69
C VAL A 63 -12.17 1.84 -0.77
N THR A 64 -11.77 1.44 -1.99
CA THR A 64 -10.57 0.64 -2.21
C THR A 64 -9.30 1.45 -1.93
N ILE A 65 -9.24 2.70 -2.38
CA ILE A 65 -8.07 3.56 -2.14
C ILE A 65 -7.98 3.94 -0.68
N ARG A 66 -9.10 4.28 -0.05
CA ARG A 66 -9.15 4.55 1.39
C ARG A 66 -8.63 3.35 2.21
N ALA A 67 -9.03 2.13 1.86
CA ALA A 67 -8.54 0.93 2.52
C ALA A 67 -7.04 0.68 2.28
N ALA A 68 -6.53 0.97 1.07
CA ALA A 68 -5.11 0.88 0.77
C ALA A 68 -4.30 1.89 1.60
N VAL A 69 -4.74 3.15 1.63
CA VAL A 69 -4.11 4.23 2.41
C VAL A 69 -4.09 3.88 3.91
N ALA A 70 -5.23 3.44 4.47
CA ALA A 70 -5.31 3.07 5.88
C ALA A 70 -4.38 1.90 6.25
N ARG A 71 -4.23 0.91 5.35
CA ARG A 71 -3.27 -0.18 5.54
C ARG A 71 -1.83 0.34 5.50
N GLN A 72 -1.51 1.23 4.57
CA GLN A 72 -0.16 1.77 4.45
C GLN A 72 0.24 2.60 5.67
N ILE A 73 -0.65 3.47 6.15
CA ILE A 73 -0.45 4.25 7.38
C ILE A 73 -0.16 3.32 8.57
N LYS A 74 -0.91 2.21 8.69
CA LYS A 74 -0.69 1.23 9.76
C LYS A 74 0.64 0.50 9.60
N ALA A 75 1.02 0.14 8.38
CA ALA A 75 2.25 -0.58 8.08
C ALA A 75 3.50 0.29 8.28
N SER A 76 3.45 1.56 7.87
CA SER A 76 4.55 2.51 8.02
C SER A 76 4.66 3.11 9.43
N GLY A 77 3.61 2.97 10.24
CA GLY A 77 3.52 3.64 11.55
C GLY A 77 3.38 5.16 11.46
N SER A 78 3.05 5.70 10.27
CA SER A 78 2.92 7.15 10.07
C SER A 78 1.77 7.74 10.88
N THR A 79 1.97 8.94 11.42
CA THR A 79 0.96 9.67 12.21
C THR A 79 0.18 10.69 11.37
N VAL A 80 -0.10 10.36 10.12
CA VAL A 80 -0.86 11.25 9.22
C VAL A 80 -2.37 11.15 9.48
N ASN A 81 -3.03 12.29 9.45
CA ASN A 81 -4.46 12.43 9.40
C ASN A 81 -4.98 12.15 7.99
N LEU A 82 -6.16 11.52 7.93
CA LEU A 82 -6.86 11.21 6.69
C LEU A 82 -8.22 11.88 6.67
N GLY A 83 -8.52 12.60 5.59
CA GLY A 83 -9.82 13.19 5.31
C GLY A 83 -10.34 12.71 3.95
N VAL A 84 -11.66 12.59 3.81
CA VAL A 84 -12.31 12.26 2.54
C VAL A 84 -13.30 13.35 2.21
N ARG A 85 -13.15 14.00 1.05
CA ARG A 85 -14.03 15.10 0.61
C ARG A 85 -14.06 15.17 -0.92
N ASN A 86 -15.20 15.58 -1.48
CA ASN A 86 -15.37 15.80 -2.93
C ASN A 86 -14.89 14.62 -3.78
N GLY A 87 -15.13 13.39 -3.31
CA GLY A 87 -14.68 12.18 -4.00
C GLY A 87 -13.17 11.93 -3.96
N ALA A 88 -12.37 12.70 -3.21
CA ALA A 88 -10.93 12.54 -3.09
C ALA A 88 -10.48 12.28 -1.64
N ILE A 89 -9.26 11.79 -1.47
CA ILE A 89 -8.64 11.55 -0.17
C ILE A 89 -7.58 12.63 0.08
N TYR A 90 -7.55 13.17 1.30
CA TYR A 90 -6.59 14.18 1.73
C TYR A 90 -5.76 13.62 2.88
N LEU A 91 -4.45 13.83 2.81
CA LEU A 91 -3.48 13.38 3.82
C LEU A 91 -2.66 14.56 4.33
N SER A 92 -2.44 14.62 5.64
CA SER A 92 -1.63 15.65 6.29
C SER A 92 -1.13 15.19 7.66
N ARG A 93 0.01 15.69 8.14
CA ARG A 93 0.41 15.49 9.55
C ARG A 93 -0.32 16.45 10.50
N GLY A 94 -0.72 17.61 10.00
CA GLY A 94 -1.48 18.63 10.71
C GLY A 94 -2.99 18.43 10.62
N PRO A 95 -3.78 19.32 11.26
CA PRO A 95 -5.22 19.27 11.18
C PRO A 95 -5.69 19.52 9.74
N ILE A 96 -6.55 18.64 9.21
CA ILE A 96 -7.17 18.83 7.90
C ILE A 96 -8.40 19.75 8.08
N PRO A 97 -8.47 20.92 7.43
CA PRO A 97 -9.59 21.86 7.57
C PRO A 97 -10.97 21.22 7.35
N GLY A 98 -11.79 21.31 8.38
CA GLY A 98 -13.13 20.70 8.51
C GLY A 98 -13.19 19.18 8.26
N GLY A 99 -12.05 18.48 8.30
CA GLY A 99 -12.08 17.06 8.58
C GLY A 99 -12.73 16.84 9.94
N ARG A 100 -13.43 15.71 10.12
CA ARG A 100 -13.73 15.26 11.48
C ARG A 100 -12.39 14.99 12.14
N GLY A 101 -11.93 15.97 12.93
CA GLY A 101 -10.65 15.94 13.62
C GLY A 101 -10.46 14.58 14.25
N GLY A 102 -9.26 14.02 14.09
CA GLY A 102 -8.88 12.79 14.76
C GLY A 102 -9.38 12.84 16.19
N ARG A 103 -9.99 11.74 16.63
CA ARG A 103 -10.46 11.52 18.01
C ARG A 103 -9.49 12.23 18.94
N ARG A 104 -9.93 13.33 19.59
CA ARG A 104 -9.11 14.03 20.59
C ARG A 104 -8.58 12.94 21.51
N LYS A 105 -7.26 12.71 21.52
CA LYS A 105 -6.64 11.92 22.60
C LYS A 105 -7.02 12.69 23.85
N LYS A 106 -7.88 12.10 24.70
CA LYS A 106 -8.08 12.61 26.05
C LYS A 106 -6.69 12.58 26.68
N SER A 107 -6.15 13.75 26.98
CA SER A 107 -5.09 13.88 27.97
C SER A 107 -5.61 13.27 29.27
N ALA A 108 -4.88 12.29 29.79
CA ALA A 108 -5.06 11.80 31.16
C ALA A 108 -4.51 12.86 32.13
#